data_AF-A0A6P0VY68-F1
#
_entry.id   AF-A0A6P0VY68-F1
#
_cell.length_a   1.000
_cell.length_b   1.000
_cell.length_c   1.000
_cell.angle_alpha   90.00
_cell.angle_beta   90.00
_cell.angle_gamma   90.00
#
_symmetry.space_group_name_H-M   'P 1'
#
loop_
_entity.id
_entity.type
_entity.pdbx_description
1 polymer ?
#
loop_
_entity_poly.entity_id
_entity_poly.type
_entity_poly.pdbx_seq_one_letter_code
_entity_poly.pdbx_strand_id
1 'polypeptide(L)'
;MATLPHFVQYQGSKRNLAKHILQVLPTKINRLVEPFAGTAAMSIAMAANQIAQNFWLNDLNKPLIELLELVIEKPNQIADFYSDIWNEQ
;
A
#
# COMPACT_ATOMS: atom_id res chain seq x y z
N MET A 1 -15.07 1.00 13.02
CA MET A 1 -13.75 0.59 12.49
C MET A 1 -13.32 1.65 11.50
N ALA A 2 -12.16 2.28 11.72
CA ALA A 2 -11.62 3.24 10.76
C ALA A 2 -11.41 2.54 9.41
N THR A 3 -11.85 3.16 8.33
CA THR A 3 -11.51 2.70 6.98
C THR A 3 -10.00 2.81 6.81
N LEU A 4 -9.36 1.69 6.46
CA LEU A 4 -7.95 1.68 6.13
C LEU A 4 -7.65 2.73 5.06
N PRO A 5 -6.60 3.56 5.22
CA PRO A 5 -6.21 4.51 4.21
C PRO A 5 -5.78 3.77 2.95
N HIS A 6 -6.10 4.35 1.80
CA HIS A 6 -5.67 3.86 0.51
C HIS A 6 -4.94 4.96 -0.21
N PHE A 7 -3.82 4.59 -0.80
CA PHE A 7 -2.89 5.57 -1.33
C PHE A 7 -3.47 6.30 -2.56
N VAL A 8 -3.83 5.55 -3.61
CA VAL A 8 -4.43 6.11 -4.83
C VAL A 8 -5.34 5.08 -5.50
N GLN A 9 -6.29 5.56 -6.32
CA GLN A 9 -7.06 4.69 -7.20
C GLN A 9 -6.13 4.05 -8.24
N TYR A 10 -6.23 2.73 -8.40
CA TYR A 10 -5.40 1.98 -9.34
C TYR A 10 -6.19 0.84 -9.93
N GLN A 11 -6.12 0.69 -11.26
CA GLN A 11 -6.81 -0.37 -11.97
C GLN A 11 -6.30 -1.74 -11.50
N GLY A 12 -7.22 -2.66 -11.24
CA GLY A 12 -6.86 -4.00 -10.73
C GLY A 12 -6.47 -4.03 -9.26
N SER A 13 -6.70 -2.96 -8.50
CA SER A 13 -6.46 -2.93 -7.05
C SER A 13 -7.21 -4.07 -6.34
N LYS A 14 -6.48 -4.82 -5.51
CA LYS A 14 -7.01 -5.94 -4.73
C LYS A 14 -7.77 -5.50 -3.48
N ARG A 15 -7.98 -4.19 -3.26
CA ARG A 15 -8.61 -3.62 -2.05
C ARG A 15 -9.88 -4.37 -1.62
N ASN A 16 -10.82 -4.58 -2.54
CA ASN A 16 -12.09 -5.23 -2.23
C ASN A 16 -11.94 -6.73 -1.98
N LEU A 17 -10.92 -7.34 -2.58
CA LEU A 17 -10.61 -8.76 -2.45
C LEU A 17 -9.73 -9.06 -1.22
N ALA A 18 -9.03 -8.06 -0.67
CA ALA A 18 -8.05 -8.27 0.39
C ALA A 18 -8.63 -9.03 1.58
N LYS A 19 -9.82 -8.65 2.06
CA LYS A 19 -10.50 -9.35 3.17
C LYS A 19 -10.73 -10.84 2.90
N HIS A 20 -10.97 -11.23 1.64
CA HIS A 20 -11.18 -12.62 1.25
C HIS A 20 -9.86 -13.35 1.07
N ILE A 21 -8.85 -12.69 0.51
CA ILE A 21 -7.50 -13.26 0.36
C ILE A 21 -6.89 -13.54 1.74
N LEU A 22 -7.05 -12.63 2.71
CA LEU A 22 -6.54 -12.83 4.07
C LEU A 22 -7.12 -14.07 4.77
N GLN A 23 -8.35 -14.48 4.45
CA GLN A 23 -8.99 -15.65 5.05
C GLN A 23 -8.35 -16.99 4.66
N VAL A 24 -7.64 -17.02 3.53
CA VAL A 24 -6.98 -18.23 3.02
C VAL A 24 -5.46 -18.20 3.19
N LEU A 25 -4.92 -17.14 3.79
CA LEU A 25 -3.49 -17.01 4.10
C LEU A 25 -3.18 -17.50 5.52
N PRO A 26 -1.92 -17.84 5.81
CA PRO A 26 -1.48 -18.11 7.18
C PRO A 26 -1.76 -16.92 8.10
N THR A 27 -2.07 -17.19 9.37
CA THR A 27 -2.39 -16.15 10.37
C THR A 27 -1.19 -15.29 10.75
N LYS A 28 0.03 -15.79 10.56
CA LYS A 28 1.28 -15.04 10.68
C LYS A 28 2.31 -15.54 9.68
N ILE A 29 3.04 -14.61 9.08
CA ILE A 29 4.21 -14.87 8.24
C ILE A 29 5.33 -13.88 8.58
N ASN A 30 6.58 -14.28 8.37
CA ASN A 30 7.72 -13.39 8.64
C ASN A 30 7.81 -12.24 7.62
N ARG A 31 7.59 -12.54 6.33
CA ARG A 31 7.72 -11.59 5.23
C ARG A 31 6.67 -11.83 4.15
N LEU A 32 6.04 -10.78 3.66
CA LEU A 32 5.29 -10.77 2.39
C LEU A 32 6.22 -10.32 1.26
N VAL A 33 6.18 -11.03 0.12
CA VAL A 33 6.87 -10.63 -1.11
C VAL A 33 5.82 -10.44 -2.20
N GLU A 34 5.74 -9.23 -2.77
CA GLU A 34 4.79 -8.87 -3.82
C GLU A 34 5.54 -8.52 -5.11
N PRO A 35 5.69 -9.46 -6.07
CA PRO A 35 6.32 -9.17 -7.37
C PRO A 35 5.54 -8.17 -8.25
N PHE A 36 4.24 -8.01 -7.98
CA PHE A 36 3.32 -7.15 -8.70
C PHE A 36 2.45 -6.40 -7.68
N ALA A 37 3.07 -5.48 -6.95
CA ALA A 37 2.46 -4.83 -5.80
C ALA A 37 1.32 -3.87 -6.20
N GLY A 38 1.40 -3.22 -7.37
CA GLY A 38 0.54 -2.09 -7.70
C GLY A 38 0.59 -1.06 -6.58
N THR A 39 -0.56 -0.66 -6.04
CA THR A 39 -0.66 0.27 -4.89
C THR A 39 -0.54 -0.42 -3.52
N ALA A 40 0.11 -1.58 -3.45
CA ALA A 40 0.42 -2.30 -2.21
C ALA A 40 -0.82 -2.66 -1.35
N ALA A 41 -1.97 -2.91 -1.99
CA ALA A 41 -3.24 -3.15 -1.29
C ALA A 41 -3.19 -4.35 -0.33
N MET A 42 -2.46 -5.42 -0.68
CA MET A 42 -2.27 -6.57 0.20
C MET A 42 -1.29 -6.28 1.33
N SER A 43 -0.17 -5.62 1.06
CA SER A 43 0.75 -5.16 2.12
C SER A 43 0.06 -4.30 3.17
N ILE A 44 -0.73 -3.30 2.76
CA ILE A 44 -1.49 -2.45 3.68
C ILE A 44 -2.46 -3.31 4.51
N ALA A 45 -3.19 -4.23 3.88
CA ALA A 45 -4.13 -5.10 4.58
C ALA A 45 -3.43 -6.04 5.57
N MET A 46 -2.29 -6.65 5.20
CA MET A 46 -1.54 -7.56 6.06
C MET A 46 -0.85 -6.83 7.21
N ALA A 47 -0.32 -5.62 6.97
CA ALA A 47 0.26 -4.76 8.01
C ALA A 47 -0.80 -4.35 9.04
N ALA A 48 -1.97 -3.91 8.56
CA ALA A 48 -3.09 -3.51 9.42
C ALA A 48 -3.64 -4.64 10.29
N ASN A 49 -3.62 -5.87 9.77
CA ASN A 49 -4.03 -7.07 10.52
C ASN A 49 -2.87 -7.74 11.27
N GLN A 50 -1.67 -7.13 11.28
CA GLN A 50 -0.47 -7.64 11.95
C GLN A 50 -0.06 -9.07 11.52
N ILE A 51 -0.40 -9.46 10.29
CA ILE A 51 -0.11 -10.79 9.75
C ILE A 51 1.36 -10.90 9.33
N ALA A 52 1.94 -9.82 8.80
CA ALA A 52 3.35 -9.74 8.40
C ALA A 52 4.00 -8.49 8.99
N GLN A 53 5.30 -8.57 9.28
CA GLN A 53 6.11 -7.46 9.81
C GLN A 53 7.19 -6.98 8.83
N ASN A 54 7.50 -7.78 7.81
CA ASN A 54 8.45 -7.43 6.76
C ASN A 54 7.76 -7.50 5.40
N PHE A 55 8.08 -6.55 4.53
CA PHE A 55 7.47 -6.43 3.20
C PHE A 55 8.57 -6.24 2.15
N TRP A 56 8.44 -6.92 1.03
CA TRP A 56 9.27 -6.70 -0.16
C TRP A 56 8.36 -6.46 -1.35
N LEU A 57 8.30 -5.21 -1.78
CA LEU A 57 7.44 -4.76 -2.86
C LEU A 57 8.25 -4.63 -4.15
N ASN A 58 7.66 -5.09 -5.24
CA ASN A 58 8.16 -4.88 -6.58
C ASN A 58 6.98 -4.56 -7.51
N ASP A 59 7.22 -3.67 -8.45
CA ASP A 59 6.35 -3.42 -9.59
C ASP A 59 7.23 -2.91 -10.74
N LEU A 60 6.82 -3.16 -11.99
CA LEU A 60 7.54 -2.63 -13.15
C LEU A 60 7.41 -1.10 -13.24
N ASN A 61 6.30 -0.55 -12.74
CA ASN A 61 6.03 0.87 -12.75
C ASN A 61 6.92 1.58 -11.72
N LYS A 62 8.14 1.95 -12.12
CA LYS A 62 9.12 2.62 -11.27
C LYS A 62 8.56 3.87 -10.56
N PRO A 63 7.89 4.83 -11.25
CA PRO A 63 7.27 5.97 -10.58
C PRO A 63 6.30 5.59 -9.46
N LEU A 64 5.53 4.51 -9.62
CA LEU A 64 4.62 4.03 -8.59
C LEU A 64 5.37 3.51 -7.35
N ILE A 65 6.46 2.77 -7.55
CA ILE A 65 7.28 2.25 -6.45
C ILE A 65 8.00 3.40 -5.71
N GLU A 66 8.58 4.35 -6.43
CA GLU A 66 9.21 5.53 -5.83
C GLU A 66 8.20 6.38 -5.05
N LEU A 67 6.98 6.49 -5.55
CA LEU A 67 5.90 7.18 -4.86
C LEU A 67 5.46 6.46 -3.57
N LEU A 68 5.37 5.13 -3.60
CA LEU A 68 5.11 4.33 -2.39
C LEU A 68 6.25 4.47 -1.36
N GLU A 69 7.50 4.48 -1.81
CA GLU A 69 8.66 4.72 -0.96
C GLU A 69 8.59 6.11 -0.31
N LEU A 70 8.26 7.16 -1.08
CA LEU A 70 8.07 8.52 -0.55
C LEU A 70 6.98 8.60 0.52
N VAL A 71 5.86 7.87 0.35
CA VAL A 71 4.78 7.82 1.33
C VAL A 71 5.23 7.21 2.65
N ILE A 72 6.12 6.21 2.60
CA ILE A 72 6.63 5.53 3.80
C ILE A 72 7.72 6.35 4.47
N GLU A 73 8.70 6.81 3.69
CA GLU A 73 9.92 7.42 4.20
C GLU A 73 9.79 8.92 4.46
N LYS A 74 8.91 9.61 3.71
CA LYS A 74 8.73 11.07 3.77
C LYS A 74 7.24 11.50 3.73
N PRO A 75 6.39 10.97 4.62
CA PRO A 75 4.94 11.17 4.58
C PRO A 75 4.51 12.64 4.63
N ASN A 76 5.17 13.46 5.44
CA ASN A 76 4.83 14.89 5.55
C ASN A 76 5.19 15.65 4.27
N GLN A 77 6.36 15.39 3.70
CA GLN A 77 6.80 16.04 2.46
C GLN A 77 5.83 15.76 1.32
N ILE A 78 5.41 14.50 1.14
CA ILE A 78 4.49 14.15 0.07
C ILE A 78 3.09 14.74 0.33
N ALA A 79 2.63 14.75 1.59
CA ALA A 79 1.34 15.33 1.96
C ALA A 79 1.29 16.86 1.72
N ASP A 80 2.34 17.58 2.12
CA ASP A 80 2.47 19.02 1.92
C ASP A 80 2.48 19.35 0.42
N PHE A 81 3.28 18.62 -0.37
CA PHE A 81 3.34 18.80 -1.82
C PHE A 81 1.99 18.56 -2.52
N TYR A 82 1.25 17.51 -2.12
CA TYR A 82 -0.11 17.29 -2.63
C TYR A 82 -1.08 18.38 -2.20
N SER A 83 -0.95 18.93 -0.98
CA SER A 83 -1.77 20.02 -0.47
C SER A 83 -1.55 21.31 -1.27
N ASP A 84 -0.29 21.63 -1.58
CA ASP A 84 0.05 22.81 -2.40
C ASP A 84 -0.58 22.72 -3.79
N ILE A 85 -0.41 21.58 -4.49
CA ILE A 85 -1.03 21.33 -5.81
C ILE A 85 -2.55 21.43 -5.74
N TRP A 86 -3.17 20.95 -4.65
CA TRP A 86 -4.61 20.96 -4.48
C TRP A 86 -5.16 22.39 -4.32
N ASN A 87 -4.45 23.24 -3.58
CA ASN A 87 -4.89 24.61 -3.30
C ASN A 87 -4.59 25.60 -4.44
N GLU A 88 -3.75 25.22 -5.40
CA GLU A 88 -3.47 26.00 -6.62
C GLU A 88 -4.55 25.82 -7.72
N GLN A 89 -5.59 25.01 -7.48
CA GLN A 89 -6.70 24.77 -8.42
C GLN A 89 -7.89 25.73 -8.23
#